data_AF-A0A2I3GC24-F1
#
_entry.id   AF-A0A2I3GC24-F1
#
_cell.length_a   1.000
_cell.length_b   1.000
_cell.length_c   1.000
_cell.angle_alpha   90.00
_cell.angle_beta   90.00
_cell.angle_gamma   90.00
#
_symmetry.space_group_name_H-M   'P 1'
#
loop_
_entity.id
_entity.type
_entity.pdbx_description
1 polymer ?
#
loop_
_entity_poly.entity_id
_entity_poly.type
_entity_poly.pdbx_seq_one_letter_code
_entity_poly.pdbx_strand_id
1 'polypeptide(L)'
;VPPHPKGEKEQQEAIEHIDEVQNEMDRLNEQASEEILKVEQKCNKLRQPFFLKRSKLITKIPNFWVTTFVNHPQVSALLGEEDKETLHYLTRVEVTEFEDIKSGYRIDFYFDENPYFENKVLSKEFHLNESGDPSSKSTKIKWKSGQDLTKRSSQTQNKASRKRQHEEPESFFTWFTDHSDAGADELGEVFKDDIWPNPLQYCLVPDMDDEGEGEDDDDDDEEEEGLEDIDEEGDEDEGEEDEGDDEGEEGEEDEGEDD
;
A
#
# COMPACT_ATOMS: atom_id res chain seq x y z
N VAL A 1 -27.91 24.29 -51.09
CA VAL A 1 -27.70 25.56 -50.37
C VAL A 1 -26.32 25.44 -49.73
N PRO A 2 -25.34 26.28 -50.09
CA PRO A 2 -24.05 26.26 -49.39
C PRO A 2 -24.28 26.63 -47.92
N PRO A 3 -23.55 26.04 -46.95
CA PRO A 3 -23.73 26.38 -45.55
C PRO A 3 -23.53 27.88 -45.34
N HIS A 4 -24.38 28.48 -44.49
CA HIS A 4 -24.39 29.91 -44.25
C HIS A 4 -23.16 30.30 -43.40
N PRO A 5 -22.27 31.19 -43.86
CA PRO A 5 -20.99 31.53 -43.20
C PRO A 5 -21.13 32.18 -41.82
N LYS A 6 -22.35 32.58 -41.43
CA LYS A 6 -22.63 33.18 -40.12
C LYS A 6 -22.74 32.14 -39.00
N GLY A 7 -23.30 30.96 -39.30
CA GLY A 7 -23.37 29.85 -38.34
C GLY A 7 -22.01 29.19 -38.09
N GLU A 8 -21.14 29.17 -39.09
CA GLU A 8 -19.76 28.66 -38.96
C GLU A 8 -18.91 29.55 -38.04
N LYS A 9 -19.09 30.88 -38.08
CA LYS A 9 -18.39 31.82 -37.19
C LYS A 9 -18.85 31.71 -35.74
N GLU A 10 -20.16 31.65 -35.51
CA GLU A 10 -20.75 31.47 -34.17
C GLU A 10 -20.35 30.12 -33.56
N GLN A 11 -20.27 29.07 -34.38
CA GLN A 11 -19.77 27.76 -33.95
C GLN A 11 -18.28 27.81 -33.57
N GLN A 12 -17.44 28.49 -34.37
CA GLN A 12 -16.02 28.62 -34.08
C GLN A 12 -15.77 29.40 -32.78
N GLU A 13 -16.48 30.52 -32.57
CA GLU A 13 -16.42 31.30 -31.33
C GLU A 13 -16.86 30.46 -30.10
N ALA A 14 -17.88 29.61 -30.26
CA ALA A 14 -18.31 28.71 -29.18
C ALA A 14 -17.25 27.65 -28.86
N ILE A 15 -16.55 27.11 -29.86
CA ILE A 15 -15.45 26.16 -29.66
C ILE A 15 -14.29 26.82 -28.92
N GLU A 16 -13.92 28.05 -29.30
CA GLU A 16 -12.85 28.82 -28.65
C GLU A 16 -13.18 29.09 -27.17
N HIS A 17 -14.40 29.53 -26.86
CA HIS A 17 -14.81 29.71 -25.46
C HIS A 17 -14.86 28.39 -24.68
N ILE A 18 -15.26 27.28 -25.31
CA ILE A 18 -15.20 25.96 -24.66
C ILE A 18 -13.75 25.59 -24.35
N ASP A 19 -12.82 25.80 -25.29
CA ASP A 19 -11.39 25.53 -25.09
C ASP A 19 -10.82 26.38 -23.93
N GLU A 20 -11.16 27.66 -23.85
CA GLU A 20 -10.79 28.53 -22.74
C GLU A 20 -11.28 28.00 -21.39
N VAL A 21 -12.55 27.58 -21.30
CA VAL A 21 -13.13 26.99 -20.08
C VAL A 21 -12.45 25.66 -19.72
N GLN A 22 -12.14 24.81 -20.71
CA GLN A 22 -11.41 23.55 -20.46
C GLN A 22 -10.01 23.83 -19.90
N ASN A 23 -9.29 24.79 -20.48
CA ASN A 23 -7.97 25.19 -19.98
C ASN A 23 -8.03 25.74 -18.54
N GLU A 24 -9.09 26.46 -18.16
CA GLU A 24 -9.29 26.90 -16.77
C GLU A 24 -9.58 25.73 -15.82
N MET A 25 -10.39 24.78 -16.26
CA MET A 25 -10.68 23.56 -15.49
C MET A 25 -9.42 22.71 -15.28
N ASP A 26 -8.58 22.56 -16.31
CA ASP A 26 -7.32 21.83 -16.23
C ASP A 26 -6.34 22.46 -15.23
N ARG A 27 -6.24 23.80 -15.22
CA ARG A 27 -5.44 24.52 -14.21
C ARG A 27 -5.95 24.28 -12.79
N LEU A 28 -7.27 24.26 -12.60
CA LEU A 28 -7.87 23.99 -11.29
C LEU A 28 -7.60 22.53 -10.85
N ASN A 29 -7.70 21.57 -11.78
CA ASN A 29 -7.38 20.17 -11.51
C ASN A 29 -5.91 19.96 -11.16
N GLU A 30 -4.99 20.68 -11.83
CA GLU A 30 -3.56 20.66 -11.53
C GLU A 30 -3.29 21.18 -10.10
N GLN A 31 -3.87 22.32 -9.73
CA GLN A 31 -3.77 22.87 -8.37
C GLN A 31 -4.32 21.91 -7.31
N ALA A 32 -5.49 21.30 -7.55
CA ALA A 32 -6.07 20.31 -6.65
C ALA A 32 -5.14 19.08 -6.49
N SER A 33 -4.54 18.62 -7.58
CA SER A 33 -3.59 17.51 -7.57
C SER A 33 -2.32 17.82 -6.77
N GLU A 34 -1.83 19.06 -6.82
CA GLU A 34 -0.69 19.51 -6.02
C GLU A 34 -1.02 19.56 -4.51
N GLU A 35 -2.20 20.04 -4.14
CA GLU A 35 -2.63 20.10 -2.75
C GLU A 35 -2.84 18.69 -2.16
N ILE A 36 -3.45 17.77 -2.93
CA ILE A 36 -3.57 16.36 -2.54
C ILE A 36 -2.18 15.76 -2.29
N LEU A 37 -1.23 15.99 -3.20
CA LEU A 37 0.14 15.50 -3.06
C LEU A 37 0.81 16.01 -1.77
N LYS A 38 0.63 17.29 -1.42
CA LYS A 38 1.17 17.86 -0.17
C LYS A 38 0.57 17.20 1.07
N VAL A 39 -0.74 16.93 1.06
CA VAL A 39 -1.43 16.24 2.15
C VAL A 39 -0.90 14.82 2.30
N GLU A 40 -0.78 14.07 1.21
CA GLU A 40 -0.25 12.71 1.21
C GLU A 40 1.19 12.66 1.71
N GLN A 41 2.07 13.55 1.25
CA GLN A 41 3.45 13.66 1.74
C GLN A 41 3.51 13.92 3.25
N LYS A 42 2.63 14.78 3.77
CA LYS A 42 2.52 15.03 5.21
C LYS A 42 2.05 13.78 5.94
N CYS A 43 1.02 13.10 5.45
CA CYS A 43 0.54 11.84 6.01
C CYS A 43 1.61 10.75 6.02
N ASN A 44 2.41 10.61 4.95
CA ASN A 44 3.52 9.66 4.88
C ASN A 44 4.56 9.88 5.98
N LYS A 45 4.96 11.14 6.18
CA LYS A 45 5.90 11.51 7.26
C LYS A 45 5.32 11.20 8.65
N LEU A 46 4.02 11.43 8.84
CA LEU A 46 3.34 11.13 10.10
C LEU A 46 3.19 9.61 10.34
N ARG A 47 2.98 8.81 9.29
CA ARG A 47 2.86 7.34 9.36
C ARG A 47 4.19 6.64 9.62
N GLN A 48 5.29 7.15 9.10
CA GLN A 48 6.63 6.55 9.22
C GLN A 48 7.04 6.11 10.64
N PRO A 49 6.92 6.94 11.70
CA PRO A 49 7.30 6.52 13.06
C PRO A 49 6.44 5.35 13.57
N PHE A 50 5.17 5.27 13.17
CA PHE A 50 4.28 4.17 13.54
C PHE A 50 4.66 2.88 12.81
N PHE A 51 5.01 2.95 11.52
CA PHE A 51 5.52 1.79 10.79
C PHE A 51 6.83 1.27 11.38
N LEU A 52 7.77 2.15 11.74
CA LEU A 52 9.01 1.76 12.42
C LEU A 52 8.75 1.11 13.79
N LYS A 53 7.80 1.67 14.57
CA LYS A 53 7.39 1.09 15.85
C LYS A 53 6.77 -0.29 15.66
N ARG A 54 5.89 -0.46 14.67
CA ARG A 54 5.25 -1.73 14.31
C ARG A 54 6.28 -2.76 13.86
N SER A 55 7.19 -2.41 12.96
CA SER A 55 8.25 -3.31 12.50
C SER A 55 9.09 -3.84 13.65
N LYS A 56 9.46 -3.00 14.63
CA LYS A 56 10.17 -3.44 15.84
C LYS A 56 9.36 -4.44 16.69
N LEU A 57 8.05 -4.26 16.79
CA LEU A 57 7.19 -5.18 17.54
C LEU A 57 7.04 -6.52 16.80
N ILE A 58 6.88 -6.49 15.47
CA ILE A 58 6.77 -7.68 14.63
C ILE A 58 7.99 -8.60 14.79
N THR A 59 9.21 -8.06 14.97
CA THR A 59 10.42 -8.89 15.20
C THR A 59 10.35 -9.79 16.44
N LYS A 60 9.40 -9.54 17.36
CA LYS A 60 9.18 -10.37 18.56
C LYS A 60 8.21 -11.52 18.32
N ILE A 61 7.55 -11.57 17.16
CA ILE A 61 6.58 -12.60 16.80
C ILE A 61 7.23 -13.50 15.73
N PRO A 62 7.63 -14.73 16.09
CA PRO A 62 8.19 -15.67 15.12
C PRO A 62 7.21 -15.94 13.99
N ASN A 63 7.72 -16.18 12.77
CA ASN A 63 6.94 -16.53 11.59
C ASN A 63 5.85 -15.53 11.18
N PHE A 64 5.82 -14.32 11.73
CA PHE A 64 4.75 -13.35 11.49
C PHE A 64 4.44 -13.15 9.99
N TRP A 65 5.45 -12.89 9.17
CA TRP A 65 5.22 -12.59 7.75
C TRP A 65 4.78 -13.81 6.93
N VAL A 66 5.33 -15.00 7.20
CA VAL A 66 4.88 -16.22 6.50
C VAL A 66 3.44 -16.56 6.89
N THR A 67 3.07 -16.42 8.17
CA THR A 67 1.68 -16.58 8.63
C THR A 67 0.75 -15.56 7.96
N THR A 68 1.13 -14.28 7.95
CA THR A 68 0.37 -13.23 7.23
C THR A 68 0.16 -13.59 5.76
N PHE A 69 1.18 -14.11 5.07
CA PHE A 69 1.09 -14.40 3.63
C PHE A 69 0.24 -15.66 3.35
N VAL A 70 0.37 -16.69 4.19
CA VAL A 70 -0.43 -17.93 4.08
C VAL A 70 -1.91 -17.68 4.39
N ASN A 71 -2.22 -16.71 5.26
CA ASN A 71 -3.59 -16.38 5.63
C ASN A 71 -4.23 -15.33 4.69
N HIS A 72 -3.43 -14.63 3.87
CA HIS A 72 -3.97 -13.67 2.91
C HIS A 72 -4.52 -14.38 1.65
N PRO A 73 -5.81 -14.23 1.29
CA PRO A 73 -6.45 -15.03 0.24
C PRO A 73 -5.77 -15.02 -1.12
N GLN A 74 -5.30 -13.85 -1.58
CA GLN A 74 -4.64 -13.74 -2.88
C GLN A 74 -3.17 -14.17 -2.85
N VAL A 75 -2.47 -14.00 -1.72
CA VAL A 75 -1.04 -14.34 -1.64
C VAL A 75 -0.89 -15.83 -1.44
N SER A 76 -1.70 -16.44 -0.57
CA SER A 76 -1.64 -17.86 -0.26
C SER A 76 -1.88 -18.76 -1.47
N ALA A 77 -2.73 -18.32 -2.40
CA ALA A 77 -2.98 -19.00 -3.68
C ALA A 77 -1.75 -19.08 -4.60
N LEU A 78 -0.74 -18.22 -4.38
CA LEU A 78 0.50 -18.16 -5.14
C LEU A 78 1.68 -18.87 -4.44
N LEU A 79 1.47 -19.40 -3.23
CA LEU A 79 2.54 -20.03 -2.45
C LEU A 79 2.53 -21.55 -2.62
N GLY A 80 3.54 -22.07 -3.31
CA GLY A 80 3.87 -23.50 -3.25
C GLY A 80 4.48 -23.90 -1.90
N GLU A 81 4.62 -25.20 -1.64
CA GLU A 81 5.19 -25.70 -0.37
C GLU A 81 6.61 -25.15 -0.12
N GLU A 82 7.47 -25.20 -1.14
CA GLU A 82 8.85 -24.70 -1.04
C GLU A 82 8.93 -23.18 -0.87
N ASP A 83 7.94 -22.44 -1.37
CA ASP A 83 7.86 -20.99 -1.15
C ASP A 83 7.59 -20.72 0.33
N LYS A 84 6.64 -21.45 0.94
CA LYS A 84 6.33 -21.35 2.38
C LYS A 84 7.56 -21.68 3.23
N GLU A 85 8.28 -22.75 2.89
CA GLU A 85 9.56 -23.11 3.55
C GLU A 85 10.60 -21.98 3.46
N THR A 86 10.71 -21.34 2.29
CA THR A 86 11.64 -20.22 2.10
C THR A 86 11.19 -18.97 2.87
N LEU A 87 9.87 -18.71 2.93
CA LEU A 87 9.29 -17.58 3.63
C LEU A 87 9.40 -17.69 5.16
N HIS A 88 9.68 -18.85 5.74
CA HIS A 88 10.05 -18.94 7.16
C HIS A 88 11.32 -18.15 7.51
N TYR A 89 12.17 -17.87 6.53
CA TYR A 89 13.36 -17.03 6.71
C TYR A 89 13.07 -15.53 6.49
N LEU A 90 11.85 -15.15 6.12
CA LEU A 90 11.42 -13.75 5.94
C LEU A 90 11.24 -13.08 7.30
N THR A 91 12.12 -12.15 7.63
CA THR A 91 12.15 -11.48 8.94
C THR A 91 11.43 -10.14 8.92
N ARG A 92 11.40 -9.47 7.77
CA ARG A 92 10.81 -8.14 7.64
C ARG A 92 10.31 -7.89 6.22
N VAL A 93 9.19 -7.20 6.11
CA VAL A 93 8.69 -6.60 4.87
C VAL A 93 8.59 -5.10 5.12
N GLU A 94 9.00 -4.28 4.15
CA GLU A 94 8.85 -2.83 4.19
C GLU A 94 8.34 -2.31 2.85
N VAL A 95 7.28 -1.51 2.88
CA VAL A 95 6.82 -0.75 1.71
C VAL A 95 7.26 0.69 1.90
N THR A 96 7.98 1.22 0.92
CA THR A 96 8.48 2.59 0.89
C THR A 96 7.95 3.28 -0.35
N GLU A 97 7.12 4.30 -0.16
CA GLU A 97 6.72 5.22 -1.23
C GLU A 97 7.89 6.18 -1.54
N PHE A 98 8.08 6.53 -2.82
CA PHE A 98 9.10 7.50 -3.21
C PHE A 98 8.69 8.93 -2.81
N GLU A 99 9.66 9.85 -2.73
CA GLU A 99 9.42 11.24 -2.26
C GLU A 99 8.39 11.98 -3.12
N ASP A 100 8.44 11.74 -4.42
CA ASP A 100 7.35 12.03 -5.32
C ASP A 100 6.45 10.78 -5.37
N ILE A 101 5.28 10.87 -4.72
CA ILE A 101 4.32 9.76 -4.59
C ILE A 101 3.85 9.29 -5.96
N LYS A 102 3.83 10.19 -6.96
CA LYS A 102 3.51 9.85 -8.35
C LYS A 102 4.57 8.96 -8.98
N SER A 103 5.83 9.03 -8.52
CA SER A 103 6.95 8.29 -9.09
C SER A 103 6.95 6.80 -8.73
N GLY A 104 6.17 6.36 -7.74
CA GLY A 104 5.96 4.94 -7.40
C GLY A 104 6.44 4.52 -6.01
N TYR A 105 6.73 3.23 -5.85
CA TYR A 105 7.02 2.62 -4.55
C TYR A 105 7.93 1.39 -4.66
N ARG A 106 8.51 0.99 -3.53
CA ARG A 106 9.34 -0.21 -3.40
C ARG A 106 8.85 -1.09 -2.26
N ILE A 107 8.86 -2.39 -2.49
CA ILE A 107 8.61 -3.42 -1.48
C ILE A 107 9.91 -4.19 -1.25
N ASP A 108 10.41 -4.14 -0.02
CA ASP A 108 11.63 -4.82 0.43
C ASP A 108 11.29 -6.01 1.31
N PHE A 109 11.77 -7.19 0.93
CA PHE A 109 11.64 -8.45 1.66
C PHE A 109 13.00 -8.83 2.24
N TYR A 110 13.15 -8.80 3.56
CA TYR A 110 14.39 -9.07 4.28
C TYR A 110 14.43 -10.50 4.78
N PHE A 111 15.50 -11.21 4.44
CA PHE A 111 15.67 -12.62 4.79
C PHE A 111 16.89 -12.83 5.67
N ASP A 112 16.77 -13.75 6.61
CA ASP A 112 17.91 -14.36 7.29
C ASP A 112 18.67 -15.30 6.34
N GLU A 113 19.84 -15.76 6.78
CA GLU A 113 20.60 -16.77 6.04
C GLU A 113 19.75 -18.04 5.87
N ASN A 114 19.57 -18.46 4.62
CA ASN A 114 18.67 -19.54 4.24
C ASN A 114 19.32 -20.46 3.19
N PRO A 115 18.82 -21.70 2.98
CA PRO A 115 19.44 -22.65 2.06
C PRO A 115 19.15 -22.38 0.57
N TYR A 116 18.27 -21.44 0.22
CA TYR A 116 17.76 -21.25 -1.14
C TYR A 116 18.53 -20.22 -1.96
N PHE A 117 18.86 -19.06 -1.37
CA PHE A 117 19.57 -17.98 -2.06
C PHE A 117 20.53 -17.22 -1.15
N GLU A 118 21.40 -16.39 -1.74
CA GLU A 118 22.40 -15.58 -1.01
C GLU A 118 21.90 -14.17 -0.64
N ASN A 119 20.80 -13.71 -1.24
CA ASN A 119 20.24 -12.39 -1.01
C ASN A 119 19.79 -12.23 0.44
N LYS A 120 20.18 -11.11 1.08
CA LYS A 120 19.60 -10.67 2.36
C LYS A 120 18.33 -9.86 2.20
N VAL A 121 18.17 -9.23 1.03
CA VAL A 121 17.02 -8.42 0.68
C VAL A 121 16.64 -8.74 -0.77
N LEU A 122 15.36 -8.97 -1.01
CA LEU A 122 14.76 -8.96 -2.34
C LEU A 122 13.83 -7.75 -2.43
N SER A 123 14.05 -6.91 -3.42
CA SER A 123 13.23 -5.73 -3.65
C SER A 123 12.44 -5.86 -4.95
N LYS A 124 11.17 -5.46 -4.94
CA LYS A 124 10.34 -5.21 -6.13
C LYS A 124 9.95 -3.72 -6.12
N GLU A 125 10.29 -3.02 -7.19
CA GLU A 125 10.06 -1.58 -7.36
C GLU A 125 9.08 -1.35 -8.50
N PHE A 126 8.13 -0.45 -8.29
CA PHE A 126 7.18 0.04 -9.28
C PHE A 126 7.42 1.52 -9.48
N HIS A 127 7.49 1.94 -10.73
CA HIS A 127 7.77 3.32 -11.12
C HIS A 127 6.76 3.80 -12.14
N LEU A 128 6.38 5.07 -12.04
CA LEU A 128 5.68 5.79 -13.10
C LEU A 128 6.63 6.81 -13.71
N ASN A 129 6.82 6.79 -15.03
CA ASN A 129 7.65 7.79 -15.69
C ASN A 129 6.89 9.12 -15.88
N GLU A 130 7.58 10.18 -16.34
CA GLU A 130 6.96 11.49 -16.61
C GLU A 130 5.82 11.44 -17.64
N SER A 131 5.82 10.44 -18.53
CA SER A 131 4.76 10.20 -19.52
C SER A 131 3.55 9.45 -18.94
N GLY A 132 3.63 8.98 -17.69
CA GLY A 132 2.60 8.14 -17.08
C GLY A 132 2.70 6.65 -17.41
N ASP A 133 3.79 6.17 -18.03
CA ASP A 133 3.97 4.75 -18.31
C ASP A 133 4.51 4.01 -17.07
N PRO A 134 3.83 2.95 -16.61
CA PRO A 134 4.29 2.14 -15.49
C PRO A 134 5.44 1.22 -15.89
N SER A 135 6.39 1.02 -14.99
CA SER A 135 7.49 0.07 -15.15
C SER A 135 7.85 -0.57 -13.82
N SER A 136 8.37 -1.81 -13.84
CA SER A 136 8.83 -2.47 -12.63
C SER A 136 10.28 -2.97 -12.75
N LYS A 137 10.94 -3.06 -11.59
CA LYS A 137 12.31 -3.57 -11.47
C LYS A 137 12.40 -4.45 -10.23
N SER A 138 13.22 -5.48 -10.29
CA SER A 138 13.44 -6.36 -9.15
C SER A 138 14.90 -6.65 -8.89
N THR A 139 15.18 -6.98 -7.64
CA THR A 139 16.45 -7.60 -7.27
C THR A 139 16.54 -8.98 -7.92
N LYS A 140 17.61 -9.22 -8.69
CA LYS A 140 17.91 -10.55 -9.21
C LYS A 140 18.23 -11.52 -8.06
N ILE A 141 17.49 -12.62 -8.00
CA ILE A 141 17.70 -13.67 -7.01
C ILE A 141 18.97 -14.45 -7.35
N LYS A 142 19.85 -14.60 -6.36
CA LYS A 142 21.12 -15.36 -6.42
C LYS A 142 20.87 -16.74 -5.81
N TRP A 143 20.19 -17.58 -6.57
CA TRP A 143 19.88 -18.95 -6.18
C TRP A 143 21.15 -19.76 -5.88
N LYS A 144 21.13 -20.51 -4.80
CA LYS A 144 22.13 -21.53 -4.48
C LYS A 144 21.95 -22.73 -5.43
N SER A 145 22.99 -23.54 -5.56
CA SER A 145 23.03 -24.63 -6.54
C SER A 145 21.83 -25.58 -6.38
N GLY A 146 21.01 -25.68 -7.43
CA GLY A 146 19.85 -26.55 -7.49
C GLY A 146 18.60 -26.03 -6.78
N GLN A 147 18.64 -24.83 -6.18
CA GLN A 147 17.56 -24.25 -5.35
C GLN A 147 16.72 -23.20 -6.08
N ASP A 148 16.79 -23.16 -7.41
CA ASP A 148 16.04 -22.19 -8.22
C ASP A 148 14.56 -22.59 -8.31
N LEU A 149 13.74 -22.02 -7.42
CA LEU A 149 12.31 -22.34 -7.29
C LEU A 149 11.50 -21.97 -8.54
N THR A 150 11.92 -20.95 -9.28
CA THR A 150 11.20 -20.47 -10.48
C THR A 150 11.32 -21.44 -11.67
N LYS A 151 12.16 -22.47 -11.58
CA LYS A 151 12.39 -23.44 -12.67
C LYS A 151 11.87 -24.84 -12.37
N ARG A 152 11.45 -25.13 -11.13
CA ARG A 152 11.15 -26.49 -10.69
C ARG A 152 9.82 -27.04 -11.19
N SER A 153 8.80 -26.20 -11.40
CA SER A 153 7.50 -26.62 -11.99
C SER A 153 7.68 -27.35 -13.33
N SER A 154 8.64 -26.91 -14.15
CA SER A 154 8.97 -27.53 -15.44
C SER A 154 9.67 -28.90 -15.36
N GLN A 155 10.34 -29.22 -14.23
CA GLN A 155 11.02 -30.51 -14.06
C GLN A 155 10.06 -31.61 -13.61
N THR A 156 9.04 -31.28 -12.83
CA THR A 156 8.08 -32.26 -12.28
C THR A 156 7.09 -32.75 -13.34
N GLN A 157 6.72 -31.92 -14.33
CA GLN A 157 5.83 -32.31 -15.44
C GLN A 157 6.39 -33.42 -16.35
N ASN A 158 7.71 -33.65 -16.34
CA ASN A 158 8.34 -34.68 -17.19
C ASN A 158 8.32 -36.10 -16.61
N LYS A 159 7.74 -36.34 -15.43
CA LYS A 159 7.62 -37.68 -14.84
C LYS A 159 6.17 -38.11 -14.63
N ALA A 160 5.57 -38.63 -15.70
CA ALA A 160 4.60 -39.73 -15.72
C ALA A 160 3.53 -39.80 -14.59
N SER A 161 2.37 -39.16 -14.79
CA SER A 161 1.04 -39.80 -14.70
C SER A 161 -0.09 -38.78 -14.80
N ARG A 162 -0.98 -38.98 -15.78
CA ARG A 162 -2.28 -38.31 -15.86
C ARG A 162 -3.21 -38.82 -14.75
N LYS A 163 -3.18 -38.20 -13.59
CA LYS A 163 -4.26 -38.27 -12.59
C LYS A 163 -4.29 -36.91 -11.92
N ARG A 164 -5.41 -36.19 -12.05
CA ARG A 164 -5.73 -34.87 -11.47
C ARG A 164 -4.78 -34.49 -10.31
N GLN A 165 -3.58 -34.03 -10.66
CA GLN A 165 -2.66 -33.46 -9.70
C GLN A 165 -3.06 -32.00 -9.67
N HIS A 166 -3.30 -31.50 -8.47
CA HIS A 166 -3.30 -30.08 -8.20
C HIS A 166 -2.05 -29.52 -8.88
N GLU A 167 -2.21 -28.73 -9.95
CA GLU A 167 -1.08 -28.00 -10.52
C GLU A 167 -0.65 -27.04 -9.43
N GLU A 168 0.54 -27.27 -8.86
CA GLU A 168 1.10 -26.31 -7.93
C GLU A 168 1.22 -24.96 -8.65
N PRO A 169 0.86 -23.86 -7.98
CA PRO A 169 1.01 -22.53 -8.56
C PRO A 169 2.47 -22.31 -8.97
N GLU A 170 2.68 -21.43 -9.96
CA GLU A 170 4.02 -20.94 -10.22
C GLU A 170 4.59 -20.33 -8.93
N SER A 171 5.87 -20.63 -8.63
CA SER A 171 6.51 -20.17 -7.40
C SER A 171 6.36 -18.65 -7.24
N PHE A 172 6.02 -18.18 -6.05
CA PHE A 172 5.94 -16.75 -5.72
C PHE A 172 7.17 -15.95 -6.18
N PHE A 173 8.34 -16.57 -6.17
CA PHE A 173 9.58 -15.90 -6.57
C PHE A 173 9.67 -15.57 -8.09
N THR A 174 8.76 -16.08 -8.93
CA THR A 174 8.64 -15.68 -10.35
C THR A 174 8.21 -14.22 -10.48
N TRP A 175 7.51 -13.67 -9.50
CA TRP A 175 7.10 -12.25 -9.44
C TRP A 175 8.29 -11.29 -9.44
N PHE A 176 9.47 -11.73 -8.98
CA PHE A 176 10.72 -10.95 -9.07
C PHE A 176 11.37 -10.99 -10.45
N THR A 177 10.84 -11.79 -11.39
CA THR A 177 11.35 -11.89 -12.75
C THR A 177 10.37 -11.39 -13.80
N ASP A 178 9.07 -11.33 -13.47
CA ASP A 178 8.06 -10.76 -14.34
C ASP A 178 7.97 -9.24 -14.18
N HIS A 179 8.10 -8.55 -15.31
CA HIS A 179 8.04 -7.10 -15.46
C HIS A 179 7.13 -6.69 -16.63
N SER A 180 6.37 -7.63 -17.18
CA SER A 180 5.64 -7.43 -18.44
C SER A 180 4.45 -6.49 -18.32
N ASP A 181 3.78 -6.48 -17.17
CA ASP A 181 2.61 -5.63 -16.91
C ASP A 181 2.68 -4.96 -15.53
N ALA A 182 3.56 -3.96 -15.41
CA ALA A 182 3.73 -3.23 -14.16
C ALA A 182 2.52 -2.36 -13.78
N GLY A 183 1.65 -2.04 -14.74
CA GLY A 183 0.45 -1.23 -14.52
C GLY A 183 -0.75 -2.00 -13.98
N ALA A 184 -0.76 -3.32 -14.16
CA ALA A 184 -1.80 -4.22 -13.67
C ALA A 184 -1.24 -5.28 -12.69
N ASP A 185 -0.13 -4.97 -12.00
CA ASP A 185 0.47 -5.89 -11.03
C ASP A 185 -0.35 -5.92 -9.74
N GLU A 186 -1.33 -6.83 -9.70
CA GLU A 186 -2.26 -7.00 -8.57
C GLU A 186 -1.51 -7.30 -7.26
N LEU A 187 -0.41 -8.04 -7.32
CA LEU A 187 0.33 -8.46 -6.12
C LEU A 187 1.06 -7.28 -5.45
N GLY A 188 1.59 -6.34 -6.25
CA GLY A 188 2.17 -5.09 -5.76
C GLY A 188 1.13 -4.24 -5.02
N GLU A 189 -0.07 -4.12 -5.58
CA GLU A 189 -1.20 -3.42 -4.95
C GLU A 189 -1.63 -4.09 -3.65
N VAL A 190 -1.76 -5.43 -3.63
CA VAL A 190 -2.08 -6.19 -2.41
C VAL A 190 -1.06 -5.93 -1.30
N PHE A 191 0.23 -5.96 -1.60
CA PHE A 191 1.24 -5.66 -0.59
C PHE A 191 1.16 -4.21 -0.09
N LYS A 192 0.99 -3.25 -1.00
CA LYS A 192 1.01 -1.82 -0.68
C LYS A 192 -0.25 -1.35 0.04
N ASP A 193 -1.42 -1.75 -0.44
CA ASP A 193 -2.71 -1.16 -0.09
C ASP A 193 -3.55 -2.03 0.87
N ASP A 194 -3.22 -3.32 1.02
CA ASP A 194 -3.92 -4.24 1.93
C ASP A 194 -3.02 -4.77 3.08
N ILE A 195 -1.98 -5.53 2.73
CA ILE A 195 -1.11 -6.16 3.74
C ILE A 195 -0.33 -5.12 4.54
N TRP A 196 0.29 -4.15 3.86
CA TRP A 196 1.17 -3.21 4.55
C TRP A 196 0.44 -2.27 5.52
N PRO A 197 -0.77 -1.74 5.24
CA PRO A 197 -1.50 -0.92 6.21
C PRO A 197 -1.81 -1.67 7.52
N ASN A 198 -2.23 -2.94 7.44
CA ASN A 198 -2.59 -3.73 8.63
C ASN A 198 -2.27 -5.22 8.49
N PRO A 199 -1.01 -5.66 8.62
CA PRO A 199 -0.65 -7.07 8.43
C PRO A 199 -1.11 -7.97 9.58
N LEU A 200 -1.46 -7.38 10.74
CA LEU A 200 -1.88 -8.12 11.93
C LEU A 200 -3.22 -8.83 11.71
N GLN A 201 -4.12 -8.27 10.89
CA GLN A 201 -5.44 -8.86 10.63
C GLN A 201 -5.33 -10.28 10.05
N TYR A 202 -4.29 -10.55 9.26
CA TYR A 202 -4.04 -11.85 8.66
C TYR A 202 -3.26 -12.78 9.60
N CYS A 203 -2.51 -12.26 10.56
CA CYS A 203 -1.78 -13.08 11.53
C CYS A 203 -2.69 -13.62 12.65
N LEU A 204 -3.84 -12.99 12.91
CA LEU A 204 -4.77 -13.36 13.97
C LEU A 204 -5.94 -14.25 13.50
N VAL A 205 -5.97 -14.63 12.23
CA VAL A 205 -6.97 -15.60 11.74
C VAL A 205 -6.67 -16.95 12.40
N PRO A 206 -7.63 -17.57 13.11
CA PRO A 206 -7.43 -18.89 13.68
C PRO A 206 -7.05 -19.87 12.56
N ASP A 207 -6.02 -20.67 12.79
CA ASP A 207 -5.65 -21.74 11.87
C ASP A 207 -6.88 -22.63 11.66
N MET A 208 -7.54 -22.50 10.50
CA MET A 208 -8.68 -23.37 10.14
C MET A 208 -8.23 -24.83 9.89
N ASP A 209 -6.94 -25.12 10.04
CA ASP A 209 -6.35 -26.45 9.91
C ASP A 209 -6.17 -27.17 11.27
N ASP A 210 -6.57 -26.57 12.40
CA ASP A 210 -6.68 -27.28 13.71
C ASP A 210 -8.04 -27.98 13.86
N GLU A 211 -8.54 -28.61 12.79
CA GLU A 211 -9.63 -29.59 12.87
C GLU A 211 -9.07 -30.97 13.27
N GLY A 212 -8.51 -31.04 14.49
CA GLY A 212 -7.89 -32.23 15.06
C GLY A 212 -8.50 -32.68 16.39
N GLU A 213 -9.71 -33.23 16.32
CA GLU A 213 -10.34 -34.22 17.23
C GLU A 213 -10.31 -34.04 18.78
N GLY A 214 -11.51 -33.90 19.35
CA GLY A 214 -11.88 -34.36 20.72
C GLY A 214 -11.95 -33.25 21.77
N GLU A 215 -12.99 -33.08 22.57
CA GLU A 215 -14.13 -33.93 22.92
C GLU A 215 -15.35 -33.03 23.20
N ASP A 216 -16.53 -33.56 22.91
CA ASP A 216 -17.79 -33.04 23.46
C ASP A 216 -17.68 -33.06 24.99
N ASP A 217 -17.68 -31.89 25.62
CA ASP A 217 -18.16 -31.76 26.99
C ASP A 217 -19.16 -30.60 27.01
N ASP A 218 -20.43 -31.00 26.88
CA ASP A 218 -21.57 -30.28 27.44
C ASP A 218 -21.24 -29.92 28.90
N ASP A 219 -21.14 -28.63 29.21
CA ASP A 219 -21.61 -28.14 30.50
C ASP A 219 -21.99 -26.64 30.36
N ASP A 220 -23.30 -26.49 30.18
CA ASP A 220 -24.18 -25.45 30.69
C ASP A 220 -23.56 -24.59 31.82
N ASP A 221 -23.51 -23.27 31.61
CA ASP A 221 -23.90 -22.30 32.63
C ASP A 221 -24.16 -20.94 31.96
N GLU A 222 -25.44 -20.68 31.74
CA GLU A 222 -26.01 -19.36 31.47
C GLU A 222 -25.71 -18.42 32.65
N GLU A 223 -24.87 -17.41 32.46
CA GLU A 223 -25.00 -16.16 33.21
C GLU A 223 -25.07 -14.97 32.24
N GLU A 224 -26.33 -14.67 31.88
CA GLU A 224 -26.79 -13.40 31.34
C GLU A 224 -26.68 -12.34 32.45
N GLU A 225 -25.62 -11.53 32.45
CA GLU A 225 -25.50 -10.36 33.32
C GLU A 225 -25.46 -9.08 32.49
N GLY A 226 -26.66 -8.50 32.33
CA GLY A 226 -26.90 -7.12 32.75
C GLY A 226 -26.27 -6.01 31.92
N LEU A 227 -27.01 -5.55 30.91
CA LEU A 227 -26.92 -4.16 30.43
C LEU A 227 -27.32 -3.23 31.58
N GLU A 228 -26.37 -2.48 32.14
CA GLU A 228 -26.68 -1.28 32.93
C GLU A 228 -26.36 -0.05 32.08
N ASP A 229 -27.44 0.55 31.57
CA ASP A 229 -27.56 1.95 31.20
C ASP A 229 -27.22 2.88 32.39
N ILE A 230 -26.93 4.16 32.08
CA ILE A 230 -26.79 5.37 32.95
C ILE A 230 -25.32 5.87 33.00
N ASP A 231 -24.95 7.13 32.70
CA ASP A 231 -25.71 8.39 32.71
C ASP A 231 -25.18 9.37 31.66
N GLU A 232 -26.11 10.07 31.03
CA GLU A 232 -25.90 11.25 30.19
C GLU A 232 -26.09 12.47 31.10
N GLU A 233 -25.01 12.99 31.67
CA GLU A 233 -25.04 14.28 32.35
C GLU A 233 -24.16 15.26 31.58
N GLY A 234 -24.85 16.22 30.97
CA GLY A 234 -24.24 17.38 30.35
C GLY A 234 -23.62 18.29 31.41
N ASP A 235 -22.55 18.97 31.01
CA ASP A 235 -22.21 20.25 31.62
C ASP A 235 -21.86 21.21 30.48
N GLU A 236 -22.82 22.10 30.22
CA GLU A 236 -22.62 23.34 29.50
C GLU A 236 -21.90 24.28 30.48
N ASP A 237 -20.66 24.66 30.18
CA ASP A 237 -20.10 25.89 30.76
C ASP A 237 -19.70 26.85 29.65
N GLU A 238 -20.43 27.94 29.62
CA GLU A 238 -20.29 29.07 28.72
C GLU A 238 -19.10 29.93 29.14
N GLY A 239 -18.33 30.36 28.14
CA GLY A 239 -17.80 31.72 27.99
C GLY A 239 -16.88 32.27 29.09
N GLU A 240 -15.65 32.61 28.70
CA GLU A 240 -15.18 33.99 28.88
C GLU A 240 -14.44 34.45 27.61
N GLU A 241 -15.01 35.48 27.00
CA GLU A 241 -14.38 36.37 26.03
C GLU A 241 -13.40 37.27 26.79
N ASP A 242 -12.12 37.27 26.42
CA ASP A 242 -11.18 38.32 26.85
C ASP A 242 -10.83 39.18 25.62
N GLU A 243 -11.60 40.26 25.46
CA GLU A 243 -11.21 41.40 24.66
C GLU A 243 -10.32 42.32 25.50
N GLY A 244 -9.03 42.32 25.19
CA GLY A 244 -8.03 43.24 25.73
C GLY A 244 -7.37 44.03 24.61
N ASP A 245 -8.04 45.13 24.25
CA ASP A 245 -7.56 46.28 23.48
C ASP A 245 -6.28 46.90 24.08
N ASP A 246 -5.28 47.20 23.26
CA ASP A 246 -4.24 48.20 23.55
C ASP A 246 -3.81 48.87 22.25
N GLU A 247 -4.57 49.91 21.87
CA GLU A 247 -4.10 50.98 21.01
C GLU A 247 -2.97 51.75 21.67
N GLY A 248 -1.87 51.97 20.94
CA GLY A 248 -0.68 52.65 21.44
C GLY A 248 0.14 53.34 20.35
N GLU A 249 -0.52 54.29 19.69
CA GLU A 249 -0.02 55.59 19.21
C GLU A 249 1.18 55.72 18.24
N GLU A 250 0.92 56.61 17.28
CA GLU A 250 1.75 57.13 16.22
C GLU A 250 2.93 57.97 16.71
N GLY A 251 3.92 58.17 15.84
CA GLY A 251 4.99 59.14 16.05
C GLY A 251 5.93 59.30 14.87
N GLU A 252 5.52 60.17 13.94
CA GLU A 252 6.32 61.20 13.21
C GLU A 252 7.53 60.74 12.36
N GLU A 253 7.44 60.88 11.04
CA GLU A 253 7.99 62.00 10.25
C GLU A 253 9.52 62.16 10.36
N ASP A 254 10.24 61.87 9.27
CA ASP A 254 11.37 62.71 8.89
C ASP A 254 11.48 62.79 7.36
N GLU A 255 11.34 64.02 6.88
CA GLU A 255 11.59 64.44 5.52
C GLU A 255 13.10 64.64 5.30
N GLY A 256 13.55 64.48 4.06
CA GLY A 256 14.46 65.46 3.49
C GLY A 256 15.97 65.19 3.56
N GLU A 257 16.52 65.12 2.34
CA GLU A 257 17.77 65.74 1.88
C GLU A 257 19.11 65.35 2.53
N ASP A 258 20.01 64.83 1.70
CA ASP A 258 21.26 65.57 1.46
C ASP A 258 21.90 65.18 0.12
N ASP A 259 22.54 66.19 -0.47
CA ASP A 259 23.11 66.38 -1.81
C ASP A 259 24.01 65.27 -2.41
#